data_AF-A0A7H9B1V3-F1
#
_entry.id   AF-A0A7H9B1V3-F1
#
_cell.length_a   1.000
_cell.length_b   1.000
_cell.length_c   1.000
_cell.angle_alpha   90.00
_cell.angle_beta   90.00
_cell.angle_gamma   90.00
#
_symmetry.space_group_name_H-M   'P 1'
#
loop_
_entity.id
_entity.type
_entity.pdbx_description
1 polymer ?
#
loop_
_entity_poly.entity_id
_entity_poly.type
_entity_poly.pdbx_seq_one_letter_code
_entity_poly.pdbx_strand_id
1 'polypeptide(L)' 'MGAAYHIMGRTVPSHFLALGTIGLVALIAIPNPFSSKKGESIDFNAGSKDEEKFIKEYLAKHAGAPHKQ' A
#
# COMPACT_ATOMS: atom_id res chain seq x y z
N MET A 1 -25.42 5.09 -30.81
CA MET A 1 -25.54 3.67 -30.44
C MET A 1 -24.38 3.33 -29.51
N GLY A 2 -24.58 3.35 -28.19
CA GLY A 2 -23.53 3.05 -27.21
C GLY A 2 -23.17 1.56 -27.27
N ALA A 3 -21.89 1.24 -27.35
CA ALA A 3 -21.43 -0.14 -27.43
C ALA A 3 -21.86 -0.93 -26.18
N ALA A 4 -22.74 -1.89 -26.36
CA ALA A 4 -23.10 -2.86 -25.34
C ALA A 4 -22.53 -4.21 -25.78
N TYR A 5 -21.77 -4.86 -24.91
CA TYR A 5 -21.07 -6.09 -25.22
C TYR A 5 -21.83 -7.28 -24.64
N HIS A 6 -22.00 -8.33 -25.42
CA HIS A 6 -22.59 -9.58 -24.93
C HIS A 6 -21.49 -10.44 -24.33
N ILE A 7 -21.49 -10.54 -23.00
CA ILE A 7 -20.56 -11.36 -22.23
C ILE A 7 -21.39 -12.46 -21.58
N MET A 8 -21.09 -13.73 -21.89
CA MET A 8 -21.80 -14.89 -21.33
C MET A 8 -23.34 -14.78 -21.45
N GLY A 9 -23.83 -14.34 -22.61
CA GLY A 9 -25.27 -14.16 -22.87
C GLY A 9 -25.92 -12.96 -22.16
N ARG A 10 -25.16 -12.18 -21.39
CA ARG A 10 -25.64 -10.96 -20.71
C ARG A 10 -25.08 -9.71 -21.39
N THR A 11 -25.94 -8.73 -21.58
CA THR A 11 -25.56 -7.44 -22.15
C THR A 11 -24.91 -6.57 -21.07
N VAL A 12 -23.64 -6.25 -21.23
CA VAL A 12 -22.87 -5.39 -20.33
C VAL A 12 -22.61 -4.05 -21.03
N PRO A 13 -23.06 -2.92 -20.45
CA PRO A 13 -22.74 -1.59 -20.99
C PRO A 13 -21.22 -1.33 -20.96
N SER A 14 -20.69 -0.68 -21.99
CA SER A 14 -19.25 -0.41 -22.14
C SER A 14 -18.59 0.29 -20.94
N HIS A 15 -19.29 1.20 -20.25
CA HIS A 15 -18.73 1.91 -19.10
C HIS A 15 -18.49 0.99 -17.90
N PHE A 16 -19.35 0.00 -17.67
CA PHE A 16 -19.12 -1.00 -16.62
C PHE A 16 -17.94 -1.91 -16.98
N LEU A 17 -17.80 -2.28 -18.25
CA LEU A 17 -16.69 -3.08 -18.71
C LEU A 17 -15.35 -2.31 -18.54
N ALA A 18 -15.32 -1.04 -18.95
CA ALA A 18 -14.14 -0.19 -18.80
C ALA A 18 -13.74 -0.04 -17.32
N LEU A 19 -14.68 0.27 -16.44
CA LEU A 19 -14.42 0.36 -14.99
C LEU A 19 -13.92 -0.96 -14.41
N GLY A 20 -14.47 -2.10 -14.85
CA GLY A 20 -13.99 -3.42 -14.46
C GLY A 20 -12.53 -3.67 -14.86
N THR A 21 -12.15 -3.31 -16.10
CA THR A 21 -10.77 -3.47 -16.57
C THR A 21 -9.79 -2.57 -15.84
N ILE A 22 -10.13 -1.30 -15.64
CA ILE A 22 -9.28 -0.35 -14.90
C ILE A 22 -9.14 -0.80 -13.43
N GLY A 23 -10.23 -1.26 -12.81
CA GLY A 23 -10.20 -1.79 -11.45
C GLY A 23 -9.32 -3.03 -11.30
N LEU A 24 -9.39 -3.96 -12.25
CA LEU A 24 -8.54 -5.15 -12.24
C LEU A 24 -7.05 -4.80 -12.37
N VAL A 25 -6.72 -3.89 -13.30
CA VAL A 25 -5.34 -3.42 -13.47
C VAL A 25 -4.87 -2.70 -12.20
N ALA A 26 -5.72 -1.86 -11.60
CA ALA A 26 -5.39 -1.16 -10.37
C ALA A 26 -5.10 -2.11 -9.20
N LEU A 27 -5.86 -3.20 -9.05
CA LEU A 27 -5.62 -4.20 -8.01
C LEU A 27 -4.29 -4.97 -8.18
N ILE A 28 -3.80 -5.10 -9.41
CA ILE A 28 -2.53 -5.76 -9.71
C ILE A 28 -1.35 -4.79 -9.60
N ALA A 29 -1.52 -3.57 -10.12
CA ALA A 29 -0.45 -2.59 -10.22
C ALA A 29 -0.21 -1.83 -8.91
N ILE A 30 -1.24 -1.64 -8.07
CA ILE A 30 -1.12 -0.91 -6.81
C ILE A 30 -0.77 -1.91 -5.71
N PRO A 31 0.32 -1.68 -4.93
CA PRO A 31 0.65 -2.55 -3.81
C PRO A 31 -0.50 -2.58 -2.80
N ASN A 32 -0.82 -3.77 -2.30
CA ASN A 32 -1.98 -4.02 -1.45
C ASN A 32 -2.07 -3.01 -0.28
N PRO A 33 -3.09 -2.13 -0.27
CA PRO A 33 -3.22 -1.10 0.76
C PRO A 33 -3.59 -1.67 2.14
N PHE A 34 -4.01 -2.93 2.20
CA PHE A 34 -4.31 -3.64 3.44
C PHE A 34 -3.13 -4.50 3.94
N SER A 35 -2.03 -4.54 3.19
CA SER A 35 -0.80 -5.16 3.69
C SER A 35 -0.16 -4.19 4.69
N SER A 36 -0.24 -4.54 5.97
CA SER A 36 0.48 -3.83 7.03
C SER A 36 1.98 -3.99 6.75
N LYS A 37 2.58 -2.98 6.11
CA LYS A 37 4.03 -2.83 6.11
C LYS A 37 4.43 -2.67 7.58
N LYS A 38 4.96 -3.73 8.20
CA LYS A 38 5.72 -3.58 9.44
C LYS A 38 6.75 -2.51 9.15
N GLY A 39 6.69 -1.41 9.93
CA GLY A 39 7.64 -0.32 9.81
C GLY A 39 9.05 -0.89 9.74
N GLU A 40 9.83 -0.37 8.79
CA GLU A 40 11.21 -0.77 8.56
C GLU A 40 11.95 -0.74 9.91
N SER A 41 12.26 -1.92 10.45
CA SER A 41 13.06 -2.04 11.65
C SER A 41 14.48 -1.70 11.23
N ILE A 42 14.86 -0.45 11.43
CA ILE A 42 16.23 -0.01 11.24
C ILE A 42 17.08 -0.83 12.23
N ASP A 43 17.90 -1.74 11.71
CA ASP A 43 18.86 -2.48 12.54
C ASP A 43 20.00 -1.51 12.91
N PHE A 44 19.92 -0.93 14.11
CA PHE A 44 20.94 -0.05 14.65
C PHE A 44 22.10 -0.89 15.20
N ASN A 45 23.25 -0.82 14.54
CA ASN A 45 24.52 -1.36 15.04
C ASN A 45 25.42 -0.16 15.36
N ALA A 46 25.39 0.30 16.62
CA ALA A 46 26.22 1.42 17.07
C ALA A 46 27.50 0.90 17.72
N GLY A 47 28.60 1.66 17.62
CA GLY A 47 29.91 1.26 18.16
C GLY A 47 29.96 1.13 19.69
N SER A 48 28.91 1.54 20.42
CA SER A 48 28.78 1.45 21.87
C SER A 48 27.35 1.13 22.32
N LYS A 49 27.23 0.30 23.36
CA LYS A 49 25.95 -0.20 23.90
C LYS A 49 25.04 0.92 24.47
N ASP A 50 25.61 2.04 24.88
CA ASP A 50 24.86 3.16 25.46
C ASP A 50 24.14 3.98 24.40
N GLU A 51 24.74 4.12 23.21
CA GLU A 51 24.12 4.84 22.08
C GLU A 51 22.92 4.06 21.52
N GLU A 52 22.98 2.74 21.48
CA GLU A 52 21.84 1.91 21.07
C GLU A 52 20.64 2.06 22.00
N LYS A 53 20.87 2.19 23.31
CA LYS A 53 19.78 2.41 24.27
C LYS A 53 19.17 3.79 24.10
N PHE A 54 20.00 4.82 23.95
CA PHE A 54 19.54 6.19 23.71
C PHE A 54 18.69 6.27 22.44
N ILE A 55 19.14 5.67 21.34
CA ILE A 55 18.44 5.67 20.05
C ILE A 55 17.11 4.91 20.16
N LYS A 56 17.07 3.76 20.83
CA LYS A 56 15.83 3.00 21.07
C LYS A 56 14.83 3.81 21.90
N GLU A 57 15.28 4.49 22.96
CA GLU A 57 14.41 5.33 23.78
C GLU A 57 13.93 6.58 23.03
N TYR A 58 14.80 7.21 22.25
CA TYR A 58 14.47 8.36 21.43
C TYR A 58 13.42 7.98 20.37
N LEU A 59 13.61 6.89 19.65
CA LEU A 59 12.64 6.40 18.68
C LEU A 59 11.33 5.96 19.32
N ALA A 60 11.36 5.29 20.48
CA ALA A 60 10.14 4.94 21.20
C ALA A 60 9.32 6.18 21.61
N LYS A 61 9.99 7.29 21.95
CA LYS A 61 9.35 8.57 22.29
C LYS A 61 8.82 9.33 21.07
N HIS A 62 9.42 9.14 19.89
CA HIS A 62 9.15 9.93 18.69
C HIS A 62 8.44 9.17 17.54
N ALA A 63 8.23 7.85 17.65
CA ALA A 63 7.51 7.03 16.67
C ALA A 63 6.01 7.37 16.51
N GLY A 64 5.50 8.35 17.27
CA GLY A 64 4.16 8.92 17.10
C GLY A 64 4.08 10.09 16.10
N ALA A 65 5.19 10.53 15.50
CA ALA A 65 5.19 11.51 14.42
C ALA A 65 5.39 10.78 13.08
N PRO A 66 4.31 10.27 12.43
CA PRO A 66 4.44 9.68 11.11
C PRO A 66 5.02 10.73 10.15
N HIS A 67 6.25 10.48 9.72
CA HIS A 67 6.87 11.16 8.60
C HIS A 67 6.07 10.77 7.34
N LYS A 68 5.07 11.60 7.05
CA LYS A 68 4.30 11.60 5.81
C LYS A 68 5.23 12.15 4.71
N GLN A 69 5.85 11.26 3.95
CA GLN A 69 6.31 11.53 2.59
C GLN A 69 5.51 10.65 1.64
#